data_AF-A0A2T7EDQ9-F1
#
_entry.id   AF-A0A2T7EDQ9-F1
#
_cell.length_a   1.000
_cell.length_b   1.000
_cell.length_c   1.000
_cell.angle_alpha   90.00
_cell.angle_beta   90.00
_cell.angle_gamma   90.00
#
_symmetry.space_group_name_H-M   'P 1'
#
loop_
_entity.id
_entity.type
_entity.pdbx_description
1 polymer ?
#
loop_
_entity_poly.entity_id
_entity_poly.type
_entity_poly.pdbx_seq_one_letter_code
_entity_poly.pdbx_strand_id
1 'polypeptide(L)'
;MESARPSRMPIKSHRPDWKSELRTNCLQRVKKDRTNLLWKIRAQGRLPANDMKKVESAVRNIISDEIEKLKQSNEGQEDQEMDVIWEYQGPQAAKPAAMESEDILLEMERLLYEDLREELIRKELEALDEEDAYLAQAVFDHMQLNDNGVAENVKVWCPVCKQGELRDTHNLIYCTLCKLRLDLGEDKITLEFLRERLANAHTEHFDRGCKSAPKFCLQTMFGLTALYMQCEECRTFDIVV
;
A
#
# COMPACT_ATOMS: atom_id res chain seq x y z
N MET A 1 63.09 -34.24 16.70
CA MET A 1 63.46 -33.35 17.82
C MET A 1 63.29 -31.91 17.34
N GLU A 2 62.12 -31.32 17.54
CA GLU A 2 61.89 -29.91 17.26
C GLU A 2 62.05 -29.12 18.57
N SER A 3 63.06 -28.26 18.61
CA SER A 3 63.28 -27.32 19.72
C SER A 3 62.23 -26.21 19.67
N ALA A 4 61.47 -26.05 20.74
CA ALA A 4 60.60 -24.90 20.96
C ALA A 4 61.44 -23.61 21.06
N ARG A 5 61.21 -22.66 20.16
CA ARG A 5 61.72 -21.28 20.28
C ARG A 5 60.70 -20.42 21.06
N PRO A 6 61.14 -19.47 21.90
CA PRO A 6 60.23 -18.69 22.73
C PRO A 6 59.39 -17.72 21.89
N SER A 7 58.09 -17.67 22.14
CA SER A 7 57.18 -16.70 21.51
C SER A 7 57.56 -15.27 21.95
N ARG A 8 57.80 -14.38 20.99
CA ARG A 8 57.99 -12.95 21.25
C ARG A 8 56.63 -12.30 21.44
N MET A 9 56.37 -11.79 22.64
CA MET A 9 55.17 -11.02 22.94
C MET A 9 55.22 -9.66 22.20
N PRO A 10 54.09 -9.18 21.63
CA PRO A 10 54.05 -7.90 20.93
C PRO A 10 54.36 -6.72 21.86
N ILE A 11 55.23 -5.81 21.41
CA ILE A 11 55.65 -4.57 22.12
C ILE A 11 54.47 -3.64 22.48
N LYS A 12 53.28 -3.85 21.90
CA LYS A 12 52.08 -3.05 22.18
C LYS A 12 51.41 -3.35 23.53
N SER A 13 51.85 -4.35 24.29
CA SER A 13 51.26 -4.68 25.60
C SER A 13 51.67 -3.75 26.74
N HIS A 14 52.46 -2.70 26.48
CA HIS A 14 53.01 -1.83 27.52
C HIS A 14 52.78 -0.34 27.25
N ARG A 15 51.57 0.07 26.83
CA ARG A 15 51.12 1.45 27.06
C ARG A 15 50.15 1.44 28.24
N PRO A 16 50.43 2.17 29.34
CA PRO A 16 49.44 2.35 30.39
C PRO A 16 48.21 3.01 29.76
N ASP A 17 47.05 2.38 29.90
CA ASP A 17 45.78 2.92 29.41
C ASP A 17 45.41 4.11 30.29
N TRP A 18 45.97 5.28 29.97
CA TRP A 18 45.76 6.53 30.70
C TRP A 18 44.26 6.88 30.83
N LYS A 19 43.41 6.38 29.92
CA LYS A 19 41.96 6.54 30.03
C LYS A 19 41.39 5.68 31.14
N SER A 20 41.86 4.45 31.30
CA SER A 20 41.52 3.58 32.44
C SER A 20 42.04 4.17 33.75
N GLU A 21 43.24 4.73 33.75
CA GLU A 21 43.82 5.38 34.92
C GLU A 21 43.04 6.66 35.31
N LEU A 22 42.70 7.51 34.34
CA LEU A 22 41.83 8.68 34.55
C LEU A 22 40.48 8.28 35.13
N ARG A 23 39.82 7.28 34.54
CA ARG A 23 38.51 6.78 35.02
C ARG A 23 38.62 6.27 36.45
N THR A 24 39.68 5.52 36.76
CA THR A 24 39.91 4.95 38.09
C THR A 24 40.15 6.05 39.11
N ASN A 25 41.00 7.03 38.82
CA ASN A 25 41.34 8.13 39.71
C ASN A 25 40.15 9.06 39.96
N CYS A 26 39.42 9.45 38.91
CA CYS A 26 38.18 10.21 39.04
C CYS A 26 37.15 9.47 39.90
N LEU A 27 36.94 8.16 39.68
CA LEU A 27 35.98 7.37 40.46
C LEU A 27 36.40 7.27 41.93
N GLN A 28 37.69 7.10 42.21
CA GLN A 28 38.23 7.08 43.58
C GLN A 28 38.01 8.43 44.27
N ARG A 29 38.29 9.54 43.58
CA ARG A 29 38.12 10.90 44.13
C ARG A 29 36.65 11.22 44.40
N VAL A 30 35.76 10.90 43.48
CA VAL A 30 34.29 11.02 43.67
C VAL A 30 33.81 10.17 44.85
N LYS A 31 34.30 8.92 44.99
CA LYS A 31 33.94 8.07 46.14
C LYS A 31 34.40 8.68 47.46
N LYS A 32 35.63 9.20 47.53
CA LYS A 32 36.19 9.86 48.72
C LYS A 32 35.42 11.12 49.10
N ASP A 33 35.08 11.94 48.11
CA ASP A 33 34.32 13.18 48.34
C ASP A 33 32.88 12.87 48.75
N ARG A 34 32.26 11.82 48.17
CA ARG A 34 30.97 11.31 48.63
C ARG A 34 31.02 10.82 50.07
N THR A 35 32.04 10.05 50.46
CA THR A 35 32.16 9.57 51.86
C THR A 35 32.38 10.73 52.82
N ASN A 36 33.18 11.73 52.44
CA ASN A 36 33.39 12.94 53.24
C ASN A 36 32.10 13.77 53.37
N LEU A 37 31.34 13.92 52.29
CA LEU A 37 30.05 14.60 52.30
C LEU A 37 29.05 13.88 53.21
N LEU A 38 28.91 12.56 53.05
CA LEU A 38 28.03 11.74 53.89
C LEU A 38 28.44 11.81 55.37
N TRP A 39 29.74 11.84 55.66
CA TRP A 39 30.22 12.02 57.03
C TRP A 39 29.85 13.40 57.60
N LYS A 40 30.01 14.48 56.82
CA LYS A 40 29.57 15.83 57.21
C LYS A 40 28.06 15.92 57.44
N ILE A 41 27.25 15.30 56.57
CA ILE A 41 25.78 15.27 56.72
C ILE A 41 25.39 14.55 58.01
N ARG A 42 26.01 13.40 58.31
CA ARG A 42 25.77 12.66 59.57
C ARG A 42 26.19 13.46 60.80
N ALA A 43 27.25 14.27 60.72
CA ALA A 43 27.75 15.07 61.84
C ALA A 43 26.96 16.37 62.07
N GLN A 44 26.39 16.99 61.02
CA GLN A 44 25.78 18.33 61.08
C GLN A 44 24.26 18.36 60.87
N GLY A 45 23.64 17.24 60.49
CA GLY A 45 22.19 17.04 60.54
C GLY A 45 21.34 17.82 59.52
N ARG A 46 21.92 18.57 58.58
CA ARG A 46 21.16 19.30 57.54
C ARG A 46 21.84 19.28 56.17
N LEU A 47 21.04 19.14 55.11
CA LEU A 47 21.44 19.32 53.72
C LEU A 47 21.18 20.77 53.28
N PRO A 48 22.13 21.46 52.61
CA PRO A 48 21.89 22.77 52.03
C PRO A 48 21.19 22.64 50.66
N ALA A 49 19.89 22.93 50.60
CA ALA A 49 19.10 22.89 49.38
C ALA A 49 19.61 23.86 48.28
N ASN A 50 20.40 23.33 47.33
CA ASN A 50 20.46 23.63 45.89
C ASN A 50 21.56 22.74 45.23
N ASP A 51 21.33 21.42 45.22
CA ASP A 51 22.41 20.42 45.16
C ASP A 51 22.90 20.03 43.76
N MET A 52 22.04 20.00 42.73
CA MET A 52 22.41 19.41 41.43
C MET A 52 23.48 20.20 40.67
N LYS A 53 23.33 21.53 40.54
CA LYS A 53 24.34 22.38 39.86
C LYS A 53 25.68 22.39 40.61
N LYS A 54 25.65 22.30 41.95
CA LYS A 54 26.86 22.22 42.78
C LYS A 54 27.56 20.88 42.61
N VAL A 55 26.82 19.77 42.60
CA VAL A 55 27.34 18.44 42.32
C VAL A 55 27.95 18.37 40.93
N GLU A 56 27.26 18.90 39.91
CA GLU A 56 27.79 18.96 38.55
C GLU A 56 29.10 19.77 38.47
N SER A 57 29.15 20.95 39.09
CA SER A 57 30.37 21.77 39.13
C SER A 57 31.51 21.07 39.87
N ALA A 58 31.23 20.35 40.95
CA ALA A 58 32.23 19.60 41.70
C ALA A 58 32.79 18.42 40.89
N VAL A 59 31.92 17.68 40.19
CA VAL A 59 32.35 16.59 39.30
C VAL A 59 33.18 17.13 38.14
N ARG A 60 32.78 18.25 37.53
CA ARG A 60 33.53 18.90 36.45
C ARG A 60 34.92 19.32 36.92
N ASN A 61 35.04 19.91 38.11
CA ASN A 61 36.31 20.28 38.70
C ASN A 61 37.20 19.06 38.98
N ILE A 62 36.64 17.96 39.49
CA ILE A 62 37.39 16.71 39.69
C ILE A 62 37.97 16.21 38.36
N ILE A 63 37.15 16.20 37.31
CA ILE A 63 37.60 15.75 35.98
C ILE A 63 38.71 16.66 35.45
N SER A 64 38.55 17.98 35.55
CA SER A 64 39.57 18.94 35.14
C SER A 64 40.88 18.76 35.90
N ASP A 65 40.82 18.66 37.23
CA ASP A 65 42.01 18.46 38.08
C ASP A 65 42.77 17.18 37.72
N GLU A 66 42.06 16.06 37.50
CA GLU A 66 42.72 14.79 37.19
C GLU A 66 43.27 14.78 35.76
N ILE A 67 42.61 15.46 34.81
CA ILE A 67 43.15 15.67 33.45
C ILE A 67 44.42 16.52 33.51
N GLU A 68 44.45 17.60 34.29
CA GLU A 68 45.64 18.43 34.45
C GLU A 68 46.80 17.67 35.08
N LYS A 69 46.55 16.85 36.10
CA LYS A 69 47.58 15.97 36.68
C LYS A 69 48.12 14.96 35.67
N LEU A 70 47.25 14.39 34.84
CA LEU A 70 47.69 13.46 33.80
C LEU A 70 48.52 14.16 32.73
N LYS A 71 48.13 15.38 32.33
CA LYS A 71 48.92 16.20 31.40
C LYS A 71 50.31 16.49 31.97
N GLN A 72 50.38 16.96 33.22
CA GLN A 72 51.65 17.20 33.92
C GLN A 72 52.49 15.92 34.07
N SER A 73 51.87 14.76 34.23
CA SER A 73 52.57 13.47 34.27
C SER A 73 53.05 12.98 32.90
N ASN A 74 52.55 13.57 31.80
CA ASN A 74 52.77 13.14 30.43
C ASN A 74 53.47 14.20 29.54
N GLU A 75 54.01 15.27 30.14
CA GLU A 75 54.80 16.36 29.50
C GLU A 75 56.10 15.88 28.80
N GLY A 76 56.25 14.58 28.52
CA GLY A 76 57.32 14.00 27.71
C GLY A 76 56.90 13.41 26.36
N GLN A 77 55.61 13.40 25.99
CA GLN A 77 55.18 12.85 24.68
C GLN A 77 54.10 13.72 24.04
N GLU A 78 54.49 14.37 22.94
CA GLU A 78 53.79 15.43 22.21
C GLU A 78 52.39 15.06 21.65
N ASP A 79 51.57 16.10 21.55
CA ASP A 79 50.16 16.16 21.19
C ASP A 79 49.88 16.00 19.67
N GLN A 80 49.95 14.79 19.12
CA GLN A 80 49.61 14.57 17.70
C GLN A 80 48.53 13.51 17.39
N GLU A 81 47.84 12.96 18.39
CA GLU A 81 46.95 11.80 18.14
C GLU A 81 45.49 12.00 18.58
N MET A 82 45.00 13.26 18.64
CA MET A 82 43.62 13.56 19.03
C MET A 82 42.70 13.95 17.87
N ASP A 83 42.91 13.37 16.68
CA ASP A 83 41.98 13.53 15.54
C ASP A 83 41.76 12.24 14.72
N VAL A 84 42.01 11.06 15.30
CA VAL A 84 41.89 9.76 14.59
C VAL A 84 40.69 8.92 15.06
N ILE A 85 39.84 9.47 15.94
CA ILE A 85 38.74 8.70 16.56
C ILE A 85 37.55 8.50 15.60
N TRP A 86 37.43 9.30 14.53
CA TRP A 86 36.36 9.15 13.54
C TRP A 86 36.75 8.36 12.29
N GLU A 87 38.03 7.97 12.15
CA GLU A 87 38.45 7.12 11.04
C GLU A 87 38.27 5.65 11.41
N TYR A 88 37.09 5.11 11.08
CA TYR A 88 36.86 3.67 11.07
C TYR A 88 37.78 2.99 10.03
N GLN A 89 38.96 2.56 10.46
CA GLN A 89 39.83 1.69 9.66
C GLN A 89 39.41 0.24 9.90
N GLY A 90 38.34 -0.17 9.20
CA GLY A 90 37.94 -1.59 9.11
C GLY A 90 39.09 -2.46 8.58
N PRO A 91 39.05 -3.79 8.78
CA PRO A 91 40.13 -4.69 8.39
C PRO A 91 40.50 -4.54 6.90
N GLN A 92 41.62 -3.88 6.60
CA GLN A 92 42.17 -3.80 5.25
C GLN A 92 42.86 -5.11 4.90
N ALA A 93 42.10 -6.18 4.61
CA ALA A 93 42.57 -7.37 3.86
C ALA A 93 41.47 -8.45 3.65
N ALA A 94 40.23 -8.09 3.34
CA ALA A 94 39.23 -9.06 2.85
C ALA A 94 38.39 -8.41 1.73
N LYS A 95 39.00 -8.24 0.56
CA LYS A 95 38.44 -7.49 -0.59
C LYS A 95 37.56 -8.24 -1.62
N PRO A 96 37.11 -9.50 -1.44
CA PRO A 96 36.05 -10.04 -2.31
C PRO A 96 34.63 -10.04 -1.68
N ALA A 97 34.51 -10.24 -0.36
CA ALA A 97 33.22 -10.60 0.26
C ALA A 97 32.26 -9.41 0.53
N ALA A 98 32.74 -8.17 0.55
CA ALA A 98 31.91 -7.00 0.86
C ALA A 98 31.07 -6.54 -0.35
N MET A 99 31.57 -6.68 -1.57
CA MET A 99 30.86 -6.31 -2.81
C MET A 99 29.70 -7.28 -3.09
N GLU A 100 29.94 -8.58 -2.92
CA GLU A 100 28.89 -9.61 -3.01
C GLU A 100 27.77 -9.41 -1.97
N SER A 101 28.10 -8.89 -0.78
CA SER A 101 27.10 -8.63 0.26
C SER A 101 26.19 -7.43 -0.02
N GLU A 102 26.69 -6.42 -0.73
CA GLU A 102 25.91 -5.25 -1.15
C GLU A 102 24.98 -5.62 -2.30
N ASP A 103 25.49 -6.36 -3.29
CA ASP A 103 24.72 -6.86 -4.42
C ASP A 103 23.56 -7.77 -3.97
N ILE A 104 23.80 -8.65 -3.00
CA ILE A 104 22.74 -9.49 -2.40
C ILE A 104 21.67 -8.62 -1.71
N LEU A 105 22.07 -7.55 -1.02
CA LEU A 105 21.12 -6.68 -0.32
C LEU A 105 20.23 -5.91 -1.29
N LEU A 106 20.81 -5.38 -2.37
CA LEU A 106 20.11 -4.70 -3.47
C LEU A 106 19.16 -5.65 -4.21
N GLU A 107 19.60 -6.89 -4.45
CA GLU A 107 18.79 -7.94 -5.05
C GLU A 107 17.56 -8.26 -4.18
N MET A 108 17.76 -8.41 -2.87
CA MET A 108 16.68 -8.64 -1.91
C MET A 108 15.70 -7.46 -1.87
N GLU A 109 16.19 -6.22 -1.84
CA GLU A 109 15.34 -5.03 -1.88
C GLU A 109 14.50 -4.99 -3.15
N ARG A 110 15.08 -5.32 -4.31
CA ARG A 110 14.34 -5.37 -5.58
C ARG A 110 13.22 -6.40 -5.55
N LEU A 111 13.51 -7.61 -5.09
CA LEU A 111 12.50 -8.68 -4.97
C LEU A 111 11.36 -8.29 -4.04
N LEU A 112 11.66 -7.62 -2.91
CA LEU A 112 10.63 -7.13 -1.99
C LEU A 112 9.70 -6.10 -2.64
N TYR A 113 10.23 -5.19 -3.46
CA TYR A 113 9.40 -4.22 -4.18
C TYR A 113 8.60 -4.86 -5.32
N GLU A 114 9.17 -5.85 -6.01
CA GLU A 114 8.46 -6.65 -7.01
C GLU A 114 7.27 -7.38 -6.37
N ASP A 115 7.49 -8.09 -5.27
CA ASP A 115 6.43 -8.78 -4.50
C ASP A 115 5.33 -7.82 -4.06
N LEU A 116 5.70 -6.65 -3.52
CA LEU A 116 4.74 -5.64 -3.08
C LEU A 116 3.90 -5.10 -4.24
N ARG A 117 4.52 -4.88 -5.41
CA ARG A 117 3.84 -4.42 -6.62
C ARG A 117 2.87 -5.47 -7.14
N GLU A 118 3.28 -6.74 -7.18
CA GLU A 118 2.43 -7.85 -7.58
C GLU A 118 1.24 -8.02 -6.62
N GLU A 119 1.46 -7.88 -5.32
CA GLU A 119 0.41 -7.95 -4.32
C GLU A 119 -0.64 -6.84 -4.48
N LEU A 120 -0.19 -5.61 -4.78
CA LEU A 120 -1.08 -4.49 -5.07
C LEU A 120 -1.92 -4.74 -6.33
N ILE A 121 -1.30 -5.23 -7.41
CA ILE A 121 -2.01 -5.55 -8.66
C ILE A 121 -3.06 -6.65 -8.42
N ARG A 122 -2.69 -7.70 -7.69
CA ARG A 122 -3.60 -8.80 -7.34
C ARG A 122 -4.81 -8.30 -6.54
N LYS A 123 -4.59 -7.46 -5.52
CA LYS A 123 -5.69 -6.86 -4.74
C LYS A 123 -6.63 -6.01 -5.58
N GLU A 124 -6.09 -5.23 -6.51
CA GLU A 124 -6.90 -4.42 -7.42
C GLU A 124 -7.77 -5.30 -8.33
N LEU A 125 -7.20 -6.39 -8.86
CA LEU A 125 -7.94 -7.36 -9.66
C LEU A 125 -9.04 -8.06 -8.85
N GLU A 126 -8.73 -8.49 -7.62
CA GLU A 126 -9.72 -9.10 -6.72
C GLU A 126 -10.89 -8.13 -6.43
N ALA A 127 -10.60 -6.84 -6.23
CA ALA A 127 -11.63 -5.83 -6.02
C ALA A 127 -12.53 -5.63 -7.26
N LEU A 128 -11.94 -5.66 -8.46
CA LEU A 128 -12.70 -5.60 -9.71
C LEU A 128 -13.59 -6.84 -9.91
N ASP A 129 -13.07 -8.03 -9.61
CA ASP A 129 -13.84 -9.28 -9.69
C ASP A 129 -15.03 -9.27 -8.71
N GLU A 130 -14.85 -8.73 -7.50
CA GLU A 130 -15.93 -8.52 -6.52
C GLU A 130 -16.99 -7.53 -7.01
N GLU A 131 -16.58 -6.43 -7.63
CA GLU A 131 -17.49 -5.46 -8.24
C GLU A 131 -18.29 -6.09 -9.39
N ASP A 132 -17.62 -6.80 -10.30
CA ASP A 132 -18.26 -7.48 -11.42
C ASP A 132 -19.26 -8.54 -10.93
N ALA A 133 -18.92 -9.30 -9.88
CA ALA A 133 -19.83 -10.26 -9.26
C ALA A 133 -21.05 -9.57 -8.63
N TYR A 134 -20.86 -8.44 -7.96
CA TYR A 134 -21.95 -7.64 -7.39
C TYR A 134 -22.87 -7.10 -8.49
N LEU A 135 -22.30 -6.53 -9.55
CA LEU A 135 -23.07 -6.01 -10.69
C LEU A 135 -23.83 -7.13 -11.40
N ALA A 136 -23.20 -8.28 -11.61
CA ALA A 136 -23.86 -9.45 -12.20
C ALA A 136 -25.06 -9.92 -11.35
N GLN A 137 -24.89 -9.98 -10.02
CA GLN A 137 -25.97 -10.32 -9.09
C GLN A 137 -27.09 -9.27 -9.11
N ALA A 138 -26.75 -7.98 -9.09
CA ALA A 138 -27.74 -6.91 -9.16
C ALA A 138 -28.53 -6.95 -10.47
N VAL A 139 -27.87 -7.22 -11.60
CA VAL A 139 -28.52 -7.42 -12.90
C VAL A 139 -29.43 -8.64 -12.86
N PHE A 140 -28.97 -9.76 -12.30
CA PHE A 140 -29.79 -10.97 -12.15
C PHE A 140 -31.06 -10.71 -11.34
N ASP A 141 -30.93 -10.02 -10.20
CA ASP A 141 -32.04 -9.68 -9.31
C ASP A 141 -33.01 -8.68 -9.97
N HIS A 142 -32.49 -7.64 -10.65
CA HIS A 142 -33.30 -6.63 -11.32
C HIS A 142 -33.95 -7.12 -12.63
N MET A 143 -33.30 -8.03 -13.35
CA MET A 143 -33.84 -8.61 -14.59
C MET A 143 -34.79 -9.80 -14.35
N GLN A 144 -35.01 -10.22 -13.10
CA GLN A 144 -35.93 -11.31 -12.74
C GLN A 144 -35.72 -12.59 -13.58
N LEU A 145 -34.46 -12.96 -13.82
CA LEU A 145 -34.12 -14.12 -14.66
C LEU A 145 -34.48 -15.48 -14.01
N ASN A 146 -34.82 -15.50 -12.72
CA ASN A 146 -35.24 -16.67 -11.97
C ASN A 146 -36.74 -16.66 -11.70
N ASP A 147 -37.52 -16.80 -12.76
CA ASP A 147 -38.97 -16.99 -12.69
C ASP A 147 -39.28 -18.45 -12.29
N ASN A 148 -38.83 -18.86 -11.11
CA ASN A 148 -39.20 -20.14 -10.51
C ASN A 148 -40.62 -20.01 -9.93
N GLY A 149 -41.59 -19.94 -10.85
CA GLY A 149 -43.01 -20.15 -10.59
C GLY A 149 -43.80 -18.87 -10.30
N VAL A 150 -44.16 -18.10 -11.32
CA VAL A 150 -45.53 -18.05 -11.89
C VAL A 150 -45.44 -17.51 -13.33
N ALA A 151 -45.62 -18.36 -14.32
CA ALA A 151 -45.59 -18.04 -15.76
C ALA A 151 -46.78 -17.18 -16.24
N GLU A 152 -47.22 -16.18 -15.47
CA GLU A 152 -48.40 -15.37 -15.84
C GLU A 152 -48.11 -13.91 -16.18
N ASN A 153 -46.92 -13.35 -15.93
CA ASN A 153 -46.64 -11.96 -16.34
C ASN A 153 -45.15 -11.73 -16.67
N VAL A 154 -44.67 -12.23 -17.81
CA VAL A 154 -43.36 -11.84 -18.33
C VAL A 154 -43.37 -10.33 -18.60
N LYS A 155 -42.64 -9.57 -17.78
CA LYS A 155 -42.50 -8.13 -17.95
C LYS A 155 -41.53 -7.84 -19.09
N VAL A 156 -42.02 -7.21 -20.16
CA VAL A 156 -41.17 -6.73 -21.26
C VAL A 156 -40.91 -5.24 -21.08
N TRP A 157 -39.65 -4.85 -20.92
CA TRP A 157 -39.26 -3.44 -20.83
C TRP A 157 -39.31 -2.75 -22.19
N CYS A 158 -39.68 -1.47 -22.18
CA CYS A 158 -39.80 -0.67 -23.39
C CYS A 158 -38.41 -0.41 -24.00
N PRO A 159 -38.14 -0.83 -25.25
CA PRO A 159 -36.82 -0.66 -25.87
C PRO A 159 -36.47 0.80 -26.19
N VAL A 160 -37.46 1.70 -26.23
CA VAL A 160 -37.28 3.12 -26.53
C VAL A 160 -36.88 3.92 -25.29
N CYS A 161 -37.61 3.78 -24.18
CA CYS A 161 -37.37 4.55 -22.96
C CYS A 161 -36.57 3.79 -21.88
N LYS A 162 -36.45 2.47 -22.00
CA LYS A 162 -35.74 1.58 -21.06
C LYS A 162 -36.23 1.61 -19.61
N GLN A 163 -37.36 2.29 -19.35
CA GLN A 163 -37.90 2.50 -18.00
C GLN A 163 -39.33 2.00 -17.87
N GLY A 164 -40.15 2.13 -18.92
CA GLY A 164 -41.54 1.71 -18.88
C GLY A 164 -41.72 0.25 -19.23
N GLU A 165 -42.78 -0.36 -18.72
CA GLU A 165 -43.19 -1.72 -19.06
C GLU A 165 -44.12 -1.66 -20.29
N LEU A 166 -43.99 -2.64 -21.19
CA LEU A 166 -44.91 -2.83 -22.31
C LEU A 166 -46.13 -3.62 -21.85
N ARG A 167 -47.32 -3.11 -22.20
CA ARG A 167 -48.59 -3.78 -21.96
C ARG A 167 -49.27 -4.10 -23.29
N ASP A 168 -49.89 -5.26 -23.33
CA ASP A 168 -50.71 -5.72 -24.45
C ASP A 168 -52.19 -5.55 -24.09
N THR A 169 -52.90 -4.79 -24.90
CA THR A 169 -54.36 -4.68 -24.86
C THR A 169 -54.88 -4.93 -26.26
N HIS A 170 -55.39 -6.14 -26.52
CA HIS A 170 -56.07 -6.57 -27.74
C HIS A 170 -55.74 -5.72 -29.00
N ASN A 171 -54.62 -6.05 -29.64
CA ASN A 171 -54.06 -5.45 -30.87
C ASN A 171 -53.32 -4.12 -30.70
N LEU A 172 -53.14 -3.64 -29.46
CA LEU A 172 -52.33 -2.46 -29.15
C LEU A 172 -51.29 -2.82 -28.09
N ILE A 173 -50.01 -2.70 -28.45
CA ILE A 173 -48.90 -2.74 -27.48
C ILE A 173 -48.48 -1.31 -27.16
N TYR A 174 -48.48 -0.93 -25.89
CA TYR A 174 -48.09 0.41 -25.45
C TYR A 174 -47.17 0.40 -24.24
N CYS A 175 -46.36 1.45 -24.12
CA CYS A 175 -45.52 1.67 -22.95
C CYS A 175 -46.28 2.44 -21.87
N THR A 176 -46.06 2.08 -20.59
CA THR A 176 -46.67 2.78 -19.45
C THR A 176 -46.09 4.17 -19.19
N LEU A 177 -44.84 4.44 -19.61
CA LEU A 177 -44.11 5.67 -19.28
C LEU A 177 -43.78 6.57 -20.48
N CYS A 178 -43.74 6.04 -21.69
CA CYS A 178 -43.41 6.81 -22.90
C CYS A 178 -44.50 6.73 -23.97
N LYS A 179 -44.32 7.47 -25.08
CA LYS A 179 -45.30 7.57 -26.16
C LYS A 179 -45.27 6.37 -27.13
N LEU A 180 -44.55 5.30 -26.82
CA LEU A 180 -44.52 4.10 -27.66
C LEU A 180 -45.91 3.45 -27.70
N ARG A 181 -46.48 3.34 -28.90
CA ARG A 181 -47.74 2.66 -29.20
C ARG A 181 -47.62 1.96 -30.54
N LEU A 182 -47.82 0.66 -30.56
CA LEU A 182 -47.79 -0.21 -31.73
C LEU A 182 -49.22 -0.70 -31.97
N ASP A 183 -49.86 -0.15 -32.99
CA ASP A 183 -51.16 -0.59 -33.46
C ASP A 183 -50.93 -1.74 -34.46
N LEU A 184 -51.31 -2.94 -34.06
CA LEU A 184 -51.05 -4.18 -34.79
C LEU A 184 -52.22 -4.55 -35.71
N GLY A 185 -53.28 -3.73 -35.76
CA GLY A 185 -54.40 -3.94 -36.68
C GLY A 185 -55.08 -5.30 -36.52
N GLU A 186 -55.15 -6.08 -37.61
CA GLU A 186 -55.68 -7.46 -37.62
C GLU A 186 -54.59 -8.51 -37.32
N ASP A 187 -53.31 -8.11 -37.25
CA ASP A 187 -52.21 -9.02 -37.00
C ASP A 187 -52.19 -9.42 -35.52
N LYS A 188 -52.24 -10.73 -35.27
CA LYS A 188 -52.22 -11.33 -33.92
C LYS A 188 -50.80 -11.34 -33.33
N ILE A 189 -50.12 -10.22 -33.38
CA ILE A 189 -48.80 -10.08 -32.78
C ILE A 189 -48.98 -9.97 -31.25
N THR A 190 -48.46 -10.96 -30.54
CA THR A 190 -48.48 -10.97 -29.07
C THR A 190 -47.25 -10.28 -28.50
N LEU A 191 -47.34 -9.85 -27.24
CA LEU A 191 -46.18 -9.34 -26.50
C LEU A 191 -44.96 -10.29 -26.53
N GLU A 192 -45.22 -11.60 -26.52
CA GLU A 192 -44.19 -12.64 -26.59
C GLU A 192 -43.45 -12.64 -27.93
N PHE A 193 -44.18 -12.47 -29.05
CA PHE A 193 -43.57 -12.34 -30.37
C PHE A 193 -42.69 -11.10 -30.47
N LEU A 194 -43.16 -9.97 -29.93
CA LEU A 194 -42.34 -8.74 -29.88
C LEU A 194 -41.06 -8.96 -29.06
N ARG A 195 -41.14 -9.69 -27.94
CA ARG A 195 -39.97 -10.04 -27.12
C ARG A 195 -38.94 -10.83 -27.92
N GLU A 196 -39.38 -11.87 -28.63
CA GLU A 196 -38.52 -12.71 -29.46
C GLU A 196 -37.89 -11.90 -30.60
N ARG A 197 -38.68 -11.06 -31.29
CA ARG A 197 -38.17 -10.19 -32.36
C ARG A 197 -37.13 -9.18 -31.87
N LEU A 198 -37.32 -8.58 -30.70
CA LEU A 198 -36.34 -7.70 -30.07
C LEU A 198 -35.04 -8.43 -29.74
N ALA A 199 -35.14 -9.63 -29.16
CA ALA A 199 -33.98 -10.46 -28.84
C ALA A 199 -33.19 -10.83 -30.10
N ASN A 200 -33.87 -11.34 -31.12
CA ASN A 200 -33.26 -11.74 -32.39
C ASN A 200 -32.57 -10.56 -33.09
N ALA A 201 -33.22 -9.40 -33.11
CA ALA A 201 -32.64 -8.23 -33.74
C ALA A 201 -31.37 -7.78 -32.98
N HIS A 202 -31.34 -7.88 -31.65
CA HIS A 202 -30.14 -7.62 -30.85
C HIS A 202 -29.02 -8.62 -31.10
N THR A 203 -29.32 -9.93 -31.15
CA THR A 203 -28.32 -10.98 -31.40
C THR A 203 -27.75 -10.84 -32.81
N GLU A 204 -28.58 -10.61 -33.83
CA GLU A 204 -28.13 -10.38 -35.19
C GLU A 204 -27.21 -9.15 -35.31
N HIS A 205 -27.52 -8.06 -34.61
CA HIS A 205 -26.66 -6.89 -34.55
C HIS A 205 -25.30 -7.21 -33.90
N PHE A 206 -25.33 -7.94 -32.78
CA PHE A 206 -24.13 -8.33 -32.05
C PHE A 206 -23.24 -9.29 -32.85
N ASP A 207 -23.84 -10.28 -33.51
CA ASP A 207 -23.15 -11.30 -34.34
C ASP A 207 -22.46 -10.69 -35.56
N ARG A 208 -22.92 -9.52 -36.03
CA ARG A 208 -22.21 -8.71 -37.05
C ARG A 208 -20.93 -8.05 -36.51
N GLY A 209 -20.62 -8.21 -35.23
CA GLY A 209 -19.40 -7.73 -34.58
C GLY A 209 -19.51 -6.33 -33.98
N CYS A 210 -20.71 -5.76 -33.90
CA CYS A 210 -20.93 -4.42 -33.35
C CYS A 210 -21.28 -4.48 -31.86
N LYS A 211 -20.46 -3.83 -31.02
CA LYS A 211 -20.60 -3.85 -29.55
C LYS A 211 -21.41 -2.68 -28.99
N SER A 212 -21.80 -1.72 -29.82
CA SER A 212 -22.58 -0.57 -29.39
C SER A 212 -24.04 -0.92 -29.15
N ALA A 213 -24.69 -0.19 -28.24
CA ALA A 213 -26.12 -0.36 -27.99
C ALA A 213 -26.95 0.29 -29.12
N PRO A 214 -27.77 -0.47 -29.87
CA PRO A 214 -28.64 0.11 -30.87
C PRO A 214 -29.77 0.93 -30.22
N LYS A 215 -30.27 1.93 -30.95
CA LYS A 215 -31.42 2.76 -30.58
C LYS A 215 -32.67 2.22 -31.25
N PHE A 216 -33.77 2.17 -30.50
CA PHE A 216 -35.08 1.81 -31.06
C PHE A 216 -35.94 3.05 -31.21
N CYS A 217 -36.68 3.13 -32.31
CA CYS A 217 -37.59 4.23 -32.57
C CYS A 217 -38.83 3.76 -33.33
N LEU A 218 -39.96 4.41 -33.04
CA LEU A 218 -41.16 4.30 -33.86
C LEU A 218 -41.05 5.30 -35.00
N GLN A 219 -41.25 4.82 -36.23
CA GLN A 219 -41.29 5.68 -37.39
C GLN A 219 -42.45 5.28 -38.31
N THR A 220 -43.15 6.28 -38.83
CA THR A 220 -44.20 6.07 -39.83
C THR A 220 -43.62 6.34 -41.20
N MET A 221 -43.62 5.33 -42.07
CA MET A 221 -43.18 5.43 -43.47
C MET A 221 -44.27 4.86 -44.37
N PHE A 222 -44.62 5.60 -45.42
CA PHE A 222 -45.64 5.18 -46.41
C PHE A 222 -47.01 4.81 -45.81
N GLY A 223 -47.39 5.44 -44.69
CA GLY A 223 -48.64 5.16 -43.99
C GLY A 223 -48.61 3.97 -43.04
N LEU A 224 -47.47 3.27 -42.91
CA LEU A 224 -47.27 2.18 -41.97
C LEU A 224 -46.37 2.65 -40.81
N THR A 225 -46.78 2.37 -39.58
CA THR A 225 -46.00 2.71 -38.38
C THR A 225 -45.33 1.45 -37.87
N ALA A 226 -44.00 1.42 -37.89
CA ALA A 226 -43.21 0.25 -37.50
C ALA A 226 -42.14 0.63 -36.47
N LEU A 227 -41.68 -0.37 -35.72
CA LEU A 227 -40.57 -0.27 -34.79
C LEU A 227 -39.26 -0.58 -35.52
N TYR A 228 -38.35 0.38 -35.51
CA TYR A 228 -37.04 0.26 -36.13
C TYR A 228 -35.94 0.12 -35.09
N MET A 229 -34.89 -0.64 -35.45
CA MET A 229 -33.61 -0.62 -34.79
C MET A 229 -32.62 0.18 -35.64
N GLN A 230 -31.93 1.14 -35.02
CA GLN A 230 -30.91 1.94 -35.65
C GLN A 230 -29.61 1.92 -34.83
N CYS A 231 -28.49 1.69 -35.49
CA CYS A 231 -27.17 1.82 -34.88
C CYS A 231 -26.33 2.85 -35.64
N GLU A 232 -25.80 3.85 -34.94
CA GLU A 232 -25.01 4.93 -35.56
C GLU A 232 -23.59 4.46 -35.94
N GLU A 233 -23.04 3.47 -35.23
CA GLU A 233 -21.68 2.97 -35.45
C GLU A 233 -21.58 2.04 -36.67
N CYS A 234 -22.43 1.00 -36.73
CA CYS A 234 -22.45 0.05 -37.85
C CYS A 234 -23.44 0.42 -38.96
N ARG A 235 -24.19 1.53 -38.80
CA ARG A 235 -25.22 2.03 -39.74
C ARG A 235 -26.34 1.02 -40.04
N THR A 236 -26.55 0.06 -39.14
CA THR A 236 -27.66 -0.89 -39.24
C THR A 236 -28.98 -0.14 -39.07
N PHE A 237 -29.95 -0.43 -39.95
CA PHE A 237 -31.30 0.10 -39.92
C PHE A 237 -32.28 -0.99 -40.33
N ASP A 238 -32.86 -1.68 -39.34
CA ASP A 238 -33.66 -2.88 -39.54
C ASP A 238 -35.06 -2.72 -38.93
N ILE A 239 -36.06 -3.32 -39.58
CA ILE A 239 -37.44 -3.36 -39.09
C ILE A 239 -37.58 -4.50 -38.09
N VAL A 240 -38.07 -4.18 -36.89
CA VAL A 240 -38.29 -5.15 -35.81
C VAL A 240 -39.68 -5.75 -35.92
N VAL A 241 -40.71 -4.89 -35.96
CA VAL A 241 -42.15 -5.19 -36.12
C VAL A 241 -42.81 -4.05 -36.87
#